data_AF-A0A9W9WQZ2-F1
#
_entry.id   AF-A0A9W9WQZ2-F1
#
_cell.length_a   1.000
_cell.length_b   1.000
_cell.length_c   1.000
_cell.angle_alpha   90.00
_cell.angle_beta   90.00
_cell.angle_gamma   90.00
#
_symmetry.space_group_name_H-M   'P 1'
#
loop_
_entity.id
_entity.type
_entity.pdbx_description
1 polymer ?
#
loop_
_entity_poly.entity_id
_entity_poly.type
_entity_poly.pdbx_seq_one_letter_code
_entity_poly.pdbx_strand_id
1 'polypeptide(L)'
;MGADDDKKQNNGIREIEKLGALLLRVRCLSGAATLRTAIAEAFRYVALYYDTAYYLMGGVSGPQPIPGMTATFQQRLGAEVANQFQVESENQPDALVAAIGTGTGAIGLFRQFIDSAGAQVGVLHGTKTLVLRHDEGQILDSSCVSPDLNISVVGPEVANWKISGLVEIYPVTDEEARRGLDILSKYKKVKAGLDCSHAVIKAMEIAKELGPVKHVILLATGDDAIDT
;
A
#
# COMPACT_ATOMS: atom_id res chain seq x y z
N MET A 1 -0.59 -5.54 16.88
CA MET A 1 0.35 -4.48 16.45
C MET A 1 1.76 -4.87 16.86
N GLY A 2 2.78 -4.55 16.07
CA GLY A 2 4.18 -4.76 16.46
C GLY A 2 4.59 -3.74 17.53
N ALA A 3 5.33 -4.17 18.56
CA ALA A 3 5.73 -3.30 19.67
C ALA A 3 6.61 -2.11 19.23
N ASP A 4 7.29 -2.18 18.09
CA ASP A 4 8.11 -1.08 17.56
C ASP A 4 7.27 -0.03 16.81
N ASP A 5 6.13 -0.44 16.23
CA ASP A 5 5.19 0.47 15.55
C ASP A 5 4.27 1.20 16.55
N ASP A 6 4.00 0.58 17.71
CA ASP A 6 3.17 1.14 18.80
C ASP A 6 3.60 2.56 19.19
N LYS A 7 4.91 2.81 19.27
CA LYS A 7 5.47 4.12 19.63
C LYS A 7 5.19 5.22 18.60
N LYS A 8 4.91 4.84 17.35
CA LYS A 8 4.73 5.74 16.21
C LYS A 8 3.26 6.01 15.87
N GLN A 9 2.31 5.25 16.42
CA GLN A 9 0.90 5.28 16.03
C GLN A 9 -0.07 5.56 17.20
N ASN A 10 0.31 6.47 18.12
CA ASN A 10 -0.44 6.76 19.34
C ASN A 10 -1.93 7.12 19.10
N ASN A 11 -2.23 7.86 18.03
CA ASN A 11 -3.61 8.25 17.71
C ASN A 11 -4.45 7.05 17.26
N GLY A 12 -3.92 6.21 16.37
CA GLY A 12 -4.60 5.00 15.91
C GLY A 12 -4.88 4.03 17.05
N ILE A 13 -3.95 3.87 17.99
CA ILE A 13 -4.12 3.05 19.19
C ILE A 13 -5.29 3.53 20.04
N ARG A 14 -5.37 4.84 20.29
CA ARG A 14 -6.48 5.42 21.08
C ARG A 14 -7.83 5.18 20.43
N GLU A 15 -7.92 5.27 19.10
CA GLU A 15 -9.17 5.00 18.39
C GLU A 15 -9.56 3.51 18.47
N ILE A 16 -8.61 2.58 18.34
CA ILE A 16 -8.84 1.14 18.54
C ILE A 16 -9.41 0.88 19.94
N GLU A 17 -8.80 1.46 20.97
CA GLU A 17 -9.23 1.31 22.36
C GLU A 17 -10.62 1.92 22.61
N LYS A 18 -10.92 3.10 22.04
CA LYS A 18 -12.25 3.73 22.11
C LYS A 18 -13.34 2.89 21.47
N LEU A 19 -13.03 2.19 20.38
CA LEU A 19 -13.96 1.29 19.70
C LEU A 19 -14.16 -0.05 20.46
N GLY A 20 -13.48 -0.25 21.60
CA GLY A 20 -13.61 -1.43 22.44
C GLY A 20 -12.85 -2.65 21.92
N ALA A 21 -11.95 -2.47 20.93
CA ALA A 21 -11.14 -3.56 20.40
C ALA A 21 -9.97 -3.87 21.33
N LEU A 22 -9.67 -5.17 21.50
CA LEU A 22 -8.52 -5.63 22.25
C LEU A 22 -7.23 -5.45 21.42
N LEU A 23 -6.35 -4.56 21.86
CA LEU A 23 -5.05 -4.35 21.22
C LEU A 23 -3.97 -5.27 21.81
N LEU A 24 -3.55 -6.26 21.01
CA LEU A 24 -2.40 -7.11 21.35
C LEU A 24 -1.09 -6.53 20.78
N ARG A 25 -0.12 -6.32 21.66
CA ARG A 25 1.23 -5.85 21.33
C ARG A 25 2.18 -7.04 21.22
N VAL A 26 2.66 -7.27 20.00
CA VAL A 26 3.51 -8.40 19.65
C VAL A 26 4.98 -8.01 19.82
N ARG A 27 5.75 -8.89 20.47
CA ARG A 27 7.20 -8.77 20.63
C ARG A 27 7.90 -9.96 19.96
N CYS A 28 9.13 -9.77 19.52
CA CYS A 28 10.00 -10.85 19.07
C CYS A 28 11.21 -10.98 20.02
N LEU A 29 11.78 -12.19 20.09
CA LEU A 29 13.02 -12.45 20.83
C LEU A 29 14.26 -11.89 20.10
N SER A 30 14.17 -11.78 18.78
CA SER A 30 15.19 -11.19 17.90
C SER A 30 14.53 -10.60 16.64
N GLY A 31 15.18 -9.61 16.01
CA GLY A 31 14.67 -8.88 14.84
C GLY A 31 13.74 -7.71 15.19
N ALA A 32 13.12 -7.10 14.19
CA ALA A 32 12.20 -5.97 14.38
C ALA A 32 10.76 -6.43 14.75
N ALA A 33 10.17 -5.85 15.78
CA ALA A 33 8.80 -6.10 16.21
C ALA A 33 7.82 -5.16 15.49
N THR A 34 7.74 -5.26 14.16
CA THR A 34 6.94 -4.39 13.28
C THR A 34 5.70 -5.10 12.73
N LEU A 35 5.05 -4.49 11.73
CA LEU A 35 3.90 -5.00 10.99
C LEU A 35 4.06 -6.46 10.54
N ARG A 36 5.22 -6.85 10.02
CA ARG A 36 5.51 -8.25 9.62
C ARG A 36 5.27 -9.22 10.79
N THR A 37 5.77 -8.88 11.96
CA THR A 37 5.67 -9.72 13.17
C THR A 37 4.22 -9.76 13.67
N ALA A 38 3.49 -8.65 13.57
CA ALA A 38 2.07 -8.60 13.89
C ALA A 38 1.22 -9.49 12.96
N ILE A 39 1.51 -9.50 11.65
CA ILE A 39 0.85 -10.37 10.67
C ILE A 39 1.10 -11.84 10.98
N ALA A 40 2.35 -12.20 11.29
CA ALA A 40 2.72 -13.58 11.62
C ALA A 40 1.98 -14.10 12.87
N GLU A 41 1.90 -13.30 13.94
CA GLU A 41 1.14 -13.66 15.14
C GLU A 41 -0.36 -13.73 14.89
N ALA A 42 -0.92 -12.80 14.12
CA ALA A 42 -2.34 -12.84 13.77
C ALA A 42 -2.69 -14.11 12.98
N PHE A 43 -1.81 -14.54 12.07
CA PHE A 43 -1.99 -15.78 11.33
C PHE A 43 -1.90 -17.01 12.23
N ARG A 44 -0.94 -17.05 13.18
CA ARG A 44 -0.84 -18.11 14.20
C ARG A 44 -2.10 -18.19 15.06
N TYR A 45 -2.61 -17.04 15.49
CA TYR A 45 -3.83 -16.96 16.28
C TYR A 45 -5.02 -17.58 15.52
N VAL A 46 -5.24 -17.15 14.27
CA VAL A 46 -6.37 -17.67 13.50
C VAL A 46 -6.19 -19.15 13.16
N ALA A 47 -4.97 -19.64 12.97
CA ALA A 47 -4.75 -21.08 12.79
C ALA A 47 -5.16 -21.90 14.02
N LEU A 48 -5.00 -21.36 15.24
CA LEU A 48 -5.40 -22.01 16.49
C LEU A 48 -6.90 -21.88 16.79
N TYR A 49 -7.52 -20.77 16.37
CA TYR A 49 -8.91 -20.41 16.68
C TYR A 49 -9.77 -20.27 15.43
N TYR A 50 -9.52 -21.08 14.38
CA TYR A 50 -10.15 -20.93 13.06
C TYR A 50 -11.68 -21.12 13.08
N ASP A 51 -12.21 -21.78 14.11
CA ASP A 51 -13.63 -22.03 14.32
C ASP A 51 -14.36 -20.83 14.95
N THR A 52 -13.62 -19.91 15.55
CA THR A 52 -14.14 -18.81 16.38
C THR A 52 -13.59 -17.44 16.00
N ALA A 53 -12.55 -17.39 15.17
CA ALA A 53 -11.89 -16.18 14.71
C ALA A 53 -11.81 -16.12 13.18
N TYR A 54 -12.18 -14.96 12.62
CA TYR A 54 -11.98 -14.65 11.21
C TYR A 54 -10.76 -13.75 11.01
N TYR A 55 -9.87 -14.11 10.09
CA TYR A 55 -8.71 -13.28 9.77
C TYR A 55 -9.08 -12.14 8.80
N LEU A 56 -9.26 -10.93 9.35
CA LEU A 56 -9.41 -9.72 8.53
C LEU A 56 -8.04 -9.13 8.20
N MET A 57 -7.48 -9.50 7.06
CA MET A 57 -6.21 -8.94 6.58
C MET A 57 -6.43 -7.61 5.87
N GLY A 58 -5.69 -6.57 6.26
CA GLY A 58 -5.80 -5.22 5.69
C GLY A 58 -5.07 -5.00 4.36
N GLY A 59 -4.57 -6.08 3.73
CA GLY A 59 -3.67 -6.00 2.58
C GLY A 59 -4.05 -6.94 1.44
N VAL A 60 -3.43 -6.73 0.29
CA VAL A 60 -3.54 -7.58 -0.91
C VAL A 60 -2.47 -8.67 -0.97
N SER A 61 -1.80 -8.95 0.15
CA SER A 61 -0.84 -10.04 0.31
C SER A 61 -1.48 -11.22 1.06
N GLY A 62 -0.80 -12.35 1.18
CA GLY A 62 -1.29 -13.53 1.90
C GLY A 62 -1.96 -14.58 1.01
N PRO A 63 -2.48 -15.67 1.60
CA PRO A 63 -3.03 -16.80 0.86
C PRO A 63 -4.39 -16.47 0.21
N GLN A 64 -4.71 -17.15 -0.89
CA GLN A 64 -6.06 -17.12 -1.47
C GLN A 64 -7.09 -17.56 -0.42
N PRO A 65 -8.27 -16.90 -0.30
CA PRO A 65 -8.85 -15.87 -1.17
C PRO A 65 -8.51 -14.41 -0.86
N ILE A 66 -7.62 -14.13 0.11
CA ILE A 66 -7.42 -12.78 0.67
C ILE A 66 -7.03 -11.75 -0.40
N PRO A 67 -5.99 -11.96 -1.24
CA PRO A 67 -5.62 -10.96 -2.24
C PRO A 67 -6.76 -10.60 -3.20
N GLY A 68 -7.48 -11.60 -3.70
CA GLY A 68 -8.60 -11.39 -4.62
C GLY A 68 -9.79 -10.69 -3.97
N MET A 69 -10.10 -11.03 -2.72
CA MET A 69 -11.16 -10.34 -1.96
C MET A 69 -10.81 -8.89 -1.69
N THR A 70 -9.60 -8.62 -1.19
CA THR A 70 -9.16 -7.25 -0.91
C THR A 70 -9.13 -6.41 -2.20
N ALA A 71 -8.62 -6.96 -3.30
CA ALA A 71 -8.65 -6.29 -4.61
C ALA A 71 -10.07 -5.95 -5.06
N THR A 72 -11.02 -6.88 -4.87
CA THR A 72 -12.43 -6.67 -5.21
C THR A 72 -13.06 -5.56 -4.38
N PHE A 73 -12.74 -5.45 -3.09
CA PHE A 73 -13.25 -4.36 -2.25
C PHE A 73 -12.63 -3.00 -2.63
N GLN A 74 -11.40 -2.99 -3.12
CA GLN A 74 -10.70 -1.77 -3.52
C GLN A 74 -11.03 -1.28 -4.92
N GLN A 75 -11.63 -2.11 -5.78
CA GLN A 75 -11.91 -1.77 -7.20
C GLN A 75 -12.75 -0.49 -7.39
N ARG A 76 -13.53 -0.09 -6.37
CA ARG A 76 -14.35 1.11 -6.41
C ARG A 76 -13.51 2.38 -6.58
N LEU A 77 -12.29 2.39 -6.05
CA LEU A 77 -11.38 3.53 -6.15
C LEU A 77 -11.10 3.88 -7.62
N GLY A 78 -10.60 2.94 -8.41
CA GLY A 78 -10.30 3.16 -9.82
C GLY A 78 -11.54 3.49 -10.65
N ALA A 79 -12.69 2.87 -10.33
CA ALA A 79 -13.95 3.17 -11.00
C ALA A 79 -14.43 4.62 -10.73
N GLU A 80 -14.33 5.09 -9.49
CA GLU A 80 -14.67 6.47 -9.13
C GLU A 80 -13.72 7.46 -9.80
N VAL A 81 -12.42 7.19 -9.79
CA VAL A 81 -11.42 8.03 -10.46
C VAL A 81 -11.68 8.08 -11.97
N ALA A 82 -11.96 6.95 -12.61
CA ALA A 82 -12.29 6.92 -14.05
C ALA A 82 -13.54 7.74 -14.35
N ASN A 83 -14.60 7.61 -13.54
CA ASN A 83 -15.83 8.37 -13.72
C ASN A 83 -15.61 9.88 -13.51
N GLN A 84 -14.85 10.27 -12.48
CA GLN A 84 -14.52 11.67 -12.20
C GLN A 84 -13.65 12.25 -13.31
N PHE A 85 -12.67 11.50 -13.79
CA PHE A 85 -11.77 11.96 -14.85
C PHE A 85 -12.50 12.13 -16.19
N GLN A 86 -13.46 11.26 -16.52
CA GLN A 86 -14.28 11.38 -17.73
C GLN A 86 -15.11 12.67 -17.78
N VAL A 87 -15.43 13.28 -16.62
CA VAL A 87 -16.12 14.57 -16.58
C VAL A 87 -15.18 15.72 -16.97
N GLU A 88 -13.88 15.57 -16.70
CA GLU A 88 -12.85 16.59 -16.92
C GLU A 88 -12.13 16.42 -18.26
N SER A 89 -12.04 15.20 -18.79
CA SER A 89 -11.30 14.87 -20.02
C SER A 89 -11.97 13.73 -20.79
N GLU A 90 -12.00 13.84 -22.12
CA GLU A 90 -12.47 12.77 -23.01
C GLU A 90 -11.46 11.61 -23.12
N ASN A 91 -10.20 11.84 -22.73
CA ASN A 91 -9.13 10.85 -22.82
C ASN A 91 -8.95 10.08 -21.50
N GLN A 92 -8.12 9.04 -21.52
CA GLN A 92 -7.62 8.41 -20.29
C GLN A 92 -6.49 9.27 -19.67
N PRO A 93 -6.23 9.14 -18.36
CA PRO A 93 -5.05 9.74 -17.75
C PRO A 93 -3.77 9.24 -18.43
N ASP A 94 -2.78 10.11 -18.58
CA ASP A 94 -1.50 9.75 -19.20
C ASP A 94 -0.59 8.99 -18.23
N ALA A 95 -0.75 9.20 -16.93
CA ALA A 95 -0.09 8.40 -15.90
C ALA A 95 -0.92 8.30 -14.62
N LEU A 96 -0.78 7.16 -13.94
CA LEU A 96 -1.28 6.91 -12.60
C LEU A 96 -0.09 6.63 -11.69
N VAL A 97 -0.06 7.24 -10.51
CA VAL A 97 1.03 7.12 -9.56
C VAL A 97 0.46 6.84 -8.17
N ALA A 98 1.01 5.85 -7.48
CA ALA A 98 0.63 5.48 -6.12
C ALA A 98 1.86 4.95 -5.36
N ALA A 99 1.89 5.19 -4.05
CA ALA A 99 2.85 4.53 -3.17
C ALA A 99 2.50 3.05 -3.01
N ILE A 100 3.50 2.18 -2.88
CA ILE A 100 3.32 0.72 -2.84
C ILE A 100 3.95 0.16 -1.57
N GLY A 101 3.11 -0.19 -0.59
CA GLY A 101 3.44 -1.10 0.50
C GLY A 101 3.13 -2.54 0.09
N THR A 102 2.04 -3.11 0.62
CA THR A 102 1.46 -4.35 0.06
C THR A 102 0.89 -4.14 -1.34
N GLY A 103 0.53 -2.91 -1.72
CA GLY A 103 -0.03 -2.58 -3.03
C GLY A 103 -1.55 -2.44 -3.06
N THR A 104 -2.23 -2.42 -1.91
CA THR A 104 -3.70 -2.30 -1.84
C THR A 104 -4.23 -1.06 -2.57
N GLY A 105 -3.66 0.12 -2.31
CA GLY A 105 -4.05 1.36 -2.98
C GLY A 105 -3.76 1.34 -4.48
N ALA A 106 -2.58 0.84 -4.86
CA ALA A 106 -2.20 0.68 -6.27
C ALA A 106 -3.14 -0.27 -7.02
N ILE A 107 -3.54 -1.40 -6.42
CA ILE A 107 -4.54 -2.30 -7.02
C ILE A 107 -5.88 -1.59 -7.18
N GLY A 108 -6.36 -0.91 -6.14
CA GLY A 108 -7.63 -0.21 -6.18
C GLY A 108 -7.69 0.83 -7.29
N LEU A 109 -6.62 1.60 -7.48
CA LEU A 109 -6.55 2.62 -8.52
C LEU A 109 -6.30 2.02 -9.91
N PHE A 110 -5.25 1.22 -10.08
CA PHE A 110 -4.74 0.88 -11.41
C PHE A 110 -5.59 -0.15 -12.14
N ARG A 111 -6.26 -1.05 -11.42
CA ARG A 111 -6.95 -2.20 -12.01
C ARG A 111 -7.99 -1.80 -13.05
N GLN A 112 -8.80 -0.77 -12.77
CA GLN A 112 -9.78 -0.24 -13.71
C GLN A 112 -9.16 0.15 -15.06
N PHE A 113 -7.96 0.72 -15.04
CA PHE A 113 -7.26 1.21 -16.23
C PHE A 113 -6.48 0.09 -16.94
N ILE A 114 -5.87 -0.83 -16.17
CA ILE A 114 -5.18 -2.00 -16.71
C ILE A 114 -6.15 -2.98 -17.39
N ASP A 115 -7.29 -3.28 -16.76
CA ASP A 115 -8.29 -4.20 -17.32
C ASP A 115 -8.90 -3.60 -18.61
N SER A 116 -9.09 -2.28 -18.66
CA SER A 116 -9.57 -1.58 -19.86
C SER A 116 -8.58 -1.61 -21.04
N ALA A 117 -7.28 -1.82 -20.76
CA ALA A 117 -6.24 -1.97 -21.77
C ALA A 117 -6.15 -3.40 -22.33
N GLY A 118 -7.03 -4.31 -21.91
CA GLY A 118 -7.09 -5.70 -22.40
C GLY A 118 -6.10 -6.66 -21.73
N ALA A 119 -5.48 -6.27 -20.62
CA ALA A 119 -4.65 -7.16 -19.81
C ALA A 119 -5.54 -8.11 -18.99
N GLN A 120 -5.22 -9.41 -18.99
CA GLN A 120 -5.97 -10.40 -18.20
C GLN A 120 -5.27 -10.72 -16.88
N VAL A 121 -6.05 -10.77 -15.80
CA VAL A 121 -5.60 -11.18 -14.47
C VAL A 121 -5.30 -12.69 -14.45
N GLY A 122 -4.13 -13.06 -13.91
CA GLY A 122 -3.73 -14.47 -13.73
C GLY A 122 -3.32 -14.78 -12.30
N VAL A 123 -3.75 -15.93 -11.77
CA VAL A 123 -3.34 -16.48 -10.46
C VAL A 123 -2.52 -17.75 -10.71
N LEU A 124 -1.30 -17.79 -10.19
CA LEU A 124 -0.39 -18.94 -10.34
C LEU A 124 0.19 -19.36 -8.98
N HIS A 125 0.01 -20.64 -8.63
CA HIS A 125 0.69 -21.37 -7.55
C HIS A 125 0.65 -20.77 -6.13
N GLY A 126 -0.51 -20.66 -5.47
CA GLY A 126 -0.56 -20.46 -4.00
C GLY A 126 0.14 -19.19 -3.46
N THR A 127 0.43 -18.24 -4.35
CA THR A 127 1.15 -16.95 -4.24
C THR A 127 2.69 -17.00 -4.24
N LYS A 128 3.27 -16.95 -5.46
CA LYS A 128 4.64 -16.48 -5.74
C LYS A 128 4.61 -14.96 -5.90
N THR A 129 5.25 -14.22 -5.00
CA THR A 129 5.32 -12.75 -5.05
C THR A 129 6.76 -12.26 -4.82
N LEU A 130 6.99 -10.95 -4.97
CA LEU A 130 8.28 -10.32 -4.68
C LEU A 130 8.42 -10.13 -3.16
N VAL A 131 9.55 -10.56 -2.62
CA VAL A 131 9.94 -10.41 -1.20
C VAL A 131 11.36 -9.90 -1.09
N LEU A 132 11.64 -9.09 -0.07
CA LEU A 132 13.02 -8.75 0.30
C LEU A 132 13.64 -9.96 1.02
N ARG A 133 14.69 -10.53 0.44
CA ARG A 133 15.41 -11.68 0.99
C ARG A 133 16.91 -11.58 0.75
N HIS A 134 17.71 -12.21 1.59
CA HIS A 134 19.14 -12.41 1.33
C HIS A 134 19.38 -13.65 0.44
N ASP A 135 20.64 -13.89 0.08
CA ASP A 135 21.03 -14.94 -0.87
C ASP A 135 20.69 -16.37 -0.41
N GLU A 136 20.74 -16.66 0.90
CA GLU A 136 20.33 -17.97 1.44
C GLU A 136 18.80 -18.13 1.61
N GLY A 137 18.00 -17.17 1.13
CA GLY A 137 16.54 -17.27 1.06
C GLY A 137 15.74 -16.78 2.28
N GLN A 138 16.37 -16.29 3.35
CA GLN A 138 15.64 -15.69 4.49
C GLN A 138 15.06 -14.32 4.14
N ILE A 139 13.86 -14.05 4.66
CA ILE A 139 13.19 -12.76 4.51
C ILE A 139 13.89 -11.71 5.38
N LEU A 140 14.33 -10.63 4.73
CA LEU A 140 14.96 -9.48 5.36
C LEU A 140 13.92 -8.62 6.08
N ASP A 141 14.34 -7.97 7.17
CA ASP A 141 13.56 -6.91 7.79
C ASP A 141 13.55 -5.67 6.89
N SER A 142 12.40 -5.00 6.83
CA SER A 142 12.23 -3.72 6.15
C SER A 142 12.36 -2.56 7.15
N SER A 143 12.74 -1.40 6.64
CA SER A 143 12.71 -0.14 7.39
C SER A 143 12.18 0.97 6.49
N CYS A 144 11.14 1.66 6.94
CA CYS A 144 10.55 2.81 6.26
C CYS A 144 10.05 3.81 7.32
N VAL A 145 10.15 5.11 7.01
CA VAL A 145 9.59 6.17 7.87
C VAL A 145 8.06 6.07 7.98
N SER A 146 7.37 5.61 6.93
CA SER A 146 5.93 5.28 6.96
C SER A 146 5.75 3.84 7.47
N PRO A 147 5.05 3.64 8.60
CA PRO A 147 4.75 2.29 9.09
C PRO A 147 3.93 1.46 8.11
N ASP A 148 3.05 2.10 7.31
CA ASP A 148 2.16 1.43 6.37
C ASP A 148 2.89 0.88 5.13
N LEU A 149 4.05 1.45 4.82
CA LEU A 149 4.96 0.95 3.79
C LEU A 149 6.07 0.05 4.35
N ASN A 150 6.16 -0.09 5.68
CA ASN A 150 7.22 -0.86 6.34
C ASN A 150 6.93 -2.37 6.29
N ILE A 151 6.97 -2.93 5.09
CA ILE A 151 6.74 -4.35 4.84
C ILE A 151 7.68 -4.90 3.76
N SER A 152 8.14 -6.14 3.95
CA SER A 152 9.07 -6.84 3.04
C SER A 152 8.39 -7.62 1.92
N VAL A 153 7.08 -7.43 1.69
CA VAL A 153 6.29 -8.19 0.71
C VAL A 153 5.29 -7.30 -0.02
N VAL A 154 5.10 -7.56 -1.32
CA VAL A 154 4.06 -6.95 -2.15
C VAL A 154 2.99 -7.98 -2.53
N GLY A 155 1.79 -7.53 -2.87
CA GLY A 155 0.70 -8.38 -3.36
C GLY A 155 1.07 -9.08 -4.69
N PRO A 156 0.60 -10.32 -4.91
CA PRO A 156 0.98 -11.12 -6.07
C PRO A 156 0.55 -10.51 -7.41
N GLU A 157 -0.57 -9.79 -7.45
CA GLU A 157 -1.05 -9.12 -8.67
C GLU A 157 -0.16 -7.92 -9.05
N VAL A 158 0.27 -7.13 -8.07
CA VAL A 158 1.24 -6.03 -8.29
C VAL A 158 2.60 -6.58 -8.71
N ALA A 159 3.06 -7.68 -8.10
CA ALA A 159 4.28 -8.37 -8.53
C ALA A 159 4.17 -8.84 -9.99
N ASN A 160 3.02 -9.41 -10.37
CA ASN A 160 2.78 -9.83 -11.75
C ASN A 160 2.80 -8.64 -12.72
N TRP A 161 2.14 -7.52 -12.37
CA TRP A 161 2.18 -6.31 -13.20
C TRP A 161 3.61 -5.81 -13.44
N LYS A 162 4.48 -5.85 -12.42
CA LYS A 162 5.88 -5.46 -12.59
C LYS A 162 6.64 -6.41 -13.50
N ILE A 163 6.46 -7.72 -13.32
CA ILE A 163 7.16 -8.75 -14.12
C ILE A 163 6.70 -8.71 -15.59
N SER A 164 5.41 -8.48 -15.82
CA SER A 164 4.82 -8.38 -17.16
C SER A 164 5.07 -7.03 -17.85
N GLY A 165 5.66 -6.05 -17.16
CA GLY A 165 5.91 -4.71 -17.70
C GLY A 165 4.67 -3.81 -17.78
N LEU A 166 3.58 -4.16 -17.08
CA LEU A 166 2.37 -3.33 -16.98
C LEU A 166 2.55 -2.14 -16.03
N VAL A 167 3.42 -2.27 -15.04
CA VAL A 167 3.77 -1.17 -14.12
C VAL A 167 5.26 -1.08 -13.89
N GLU A 168 5.73 0.13 -13.63
CA GLU A 168 7.06 0.40 -13.13
C GLU A 168 7.00 0.65 -11.62
N ILE A 169 8.03 0.22 -10.91
CA ILE A 169 8.16 0.37 -9.46
C ILE A 169 9.52 0.98 -9.20
N TYR A 170 9.52 2.04 -8.41
CA TYR A 170 10.70 2.85 -8.10
C TYR A 170 10.93 2.86 -6.59
N PRO A 171 12.17 2.67 -6.12
CA PRO A 171 12.51 2.88 -4.72
C PRO A 171 12.45 4.38 -4.40
N VAL A 172 12.01 4.71 -3.18
CA VAL A 172 11.92 6.08 -2.67
C VAL A 172 12.54 6.12 -1.28
N THR A 173 13.38 7.12 -1.02
CA THR A 173 14.05 7.31 0.26
C THR A 173 13.18 8.08 1.26
N ASP A 174 13.43 7.92 2.55
CA ASP A 174 12.75 8.68 3.61
C ASP A 174 12.87 10.21 3.43
N GLU A 175 14.01 10.67 2.91
CA GLU A 175 14.27 12.09 2.62
C GLU A 175 13.42 12.59 1.44
N GLU A 176 13.21 11.77 0.42
CA GLU A 176 12.29 12.08 -0.67
C GLU A 176 10.84 12.08 -0.21
N ALA A 177 10.46 11.14 0.66
CA ALA A 177 9.12 11.10 1.24
C ALA A 177 8.81 12.34 2.09
N ARG A 178 9.77 12.79 2.92
CA ARG A 178 9.62 14.04 3.71
C ARG A 178 9.46 15.25 2.81
N ARG A 179 10.28 15.38 1.76
CA ARG A 179 10.13 16.43 0.76
C ARG A 179 8.77 16.36 0.05
N GLY A 180 8.27 15.16 -0.25
CA GLY A 180 6.92 14.95 -0.78
C GLY A 180 5.83 15.45 0.17
N LEU A 181 5.98 15.17 1.47
CA LEU A 181 5.06 15.64 2.50
C LEU A 181 5.05 17.17 2.61
N ASP A 182 6.24 17.80 2.58
CA ASP A 182 6.39 19.26 2.59
C ASP A 182 5.76 19.93 1.35
N ILE A 183 5.73 19.21 0.22
CA ILE A 183 5.06 19.70 -0.99
C ILE A 183 3.54 19.59 -0.81
N LEU A 184 3.04 18.44 -0.34
CA LEU A 184 1.60 18.23 -0.13
C LEU A 184 1.03 19.17 0.94
N SER A 185 1.77 19.46 2.02
CA SER A 185 1.33 20.34 3.11
C SER A 185 1.04 21.78 2.67
N LYS A 186 1.67 22.23 1.58
CA LYS A 186 1.38 23.54 0.96
C LYS A 186 -0.03 23.58 0.35
N TYR A 187 -0.59 22.43 -0.01
CA TYR A 187 -1.95 22.29 -0.54
C TYR A 187 -2.92 22.01 0.59
N LYS A 188 -3.39 23.06 1.27
CA LYS A 188 -4.29 23.00 2.45
C LYS A 188 -5.58 22.19 2.29
N LYS A 189 -5.95 21.81 1.06
CA LYS A 189 -7.13 20.99 0.76
C LYS A 189 -6.83 19.49 0.74
N VAL A 190 -5.57 19.08 0.76
CA VAL A 190 -5.14 17.69 0.73
C VAL A 190 -4.63 17.31 2.11
N LYS A 191 -5.40 16.48 2.81
CA LYS A 191 -4.93 15.74 3.98
C LYS A 191 -4.34 14.45 3.43
N ALA A 192 -3.03 14.29 3.59
CA ALA A 192 -2.27 13.19 3.03
C ALA A 192 -1.40 12.55 4.11
N GLY A 193 -1.32 11.23 4.08
CA GLY A 193 -0.40 10.44 4.88
C GLY A 193 1.05 10.52 4.38
N LEU A 194 1.95 10.03 5.22
CA LEU A 194 3.36 9.90 4.88
C LEU A 194 3.59 8.80 3.84
N ASP A 195 2.70 7.83 3.76
CA ASP A 195 2.70 6.78 2.75
C ASP A 195 2.63 7.37 1.32
N CYS A 196 1.58 8.12 0.98
CA CYS A 196 1.42 8.69 -0.36
C CYS A 196 2.44 9.78 -0.69
N SER A 197 3.04 10.39 0.34
CA SER A 197 4.14 11.35 0.16
C SER A 197 5.36 10.74 -0.57
N HIS A 198 5.54 9.42 -0.50
CA HIS A 198 6.58 8.72 -1.27
C HIS A 198 6.36 8.80 -2.78
N ALA A 199 5.11 8.99 -3.25
CA ALA A 199 4.80 9.03 -4.67
C ALA A 199 4.85 10.45 -5.28
N VAL A 200 4.94 11.50 -4.47
CA VAL A 200 4.81 12.90 -4.90
C VAL A 200 5.92 13.31 -5.86
N ILE A 201 7.18 13.09 -5.48
CA ILE A 201 8.33 13.52 -6.29
C ILE A 201 8.30 12.84 -7.65
N LYS A 202 8.09 11.52 -7.67
CA LYS A 202 7.98 10.76 -8.93
C LYS A 202 6.80 11.23 -9.78
N ALA A 203 5.65 11.53 -9.17
CA ALA A 203 4.51 12.09 -9.91
C ALA A 203 4.84 13.44 -10.56
N MET A 204 5.59 14.30 -9.88
CA MET A 204 6.04 15.59 -10.43
C MET A 204 7.07 15.42 -11.55
N GLU A 205 7.98 14.44 -11.44
CA GLU A 205 8.92 14.10 -12.52
C GLU A 205 8.17 13.64 -13.76
N ILE A 206 7.23 12.70 -13.61
CA ILE A 206 6.38 12.21 -14.71
C ILE A 206 5.58 13.35 -15.33
N ALA A 207 4.96 14.21 -14.52
CA ALA A 207 4.22 15.36 -15.03
C ALA A 207 5.12 16.32 -15.83
N LYS A 208 6.36 16.52 -15.38
CA LYS A 208 7.34 17.35 -16.09
C LYS A 208 7.78 16.74 -17.42
N GLU A 209 7.99 15.43 -17.47
CA GLU A 209 8.37 14.70 -18.69
C GLU A 209 7.24 14.68 -19.73
N LEU A 210 5.99 14.49 -19.28
CA LEU A 210 4.82 14.47 -20.15
C LEU A 210 4.45 15.86 -20.68
N GLY A 211 4.71 16.93 -19.93
CA GLY A 211 4.45 18.30 -20.33
C GLY A 211 3.03 18.80 -19.99
N PRO A 212 2.70 20.06 -20.33
CA PRO A 212 1.58 20.80 -19.72
C PRO A 212 0.18 20.37 -20.16
N VAL A 213 0.06 19.54 -21.21
CA VAL A 213 -1.24 19.10 -21.76
C VAL A 213 -1.64 17.73 -21.20
N LYS A 214 -0.76 17.11 -20.42
CA LYS A 214 -0.88 15.72 -19.99
C LYS A 214 -1.37 15.63 -18.55
N HIS A 215 -2.13 14.60 -18.25
CA HIS A 215 -2.77 14.41 -16.96
C HIS A 215 -2.12 13.28 -16.16
N VAL A 216 -1.66 13.61 -14.96
CA VAL A 216 -1.11 12.64 -14.01
C VAL A 216 -2.03 12.57 -12.80
N ILE A 217 -2.48 11.37 -12.44
CA ILE A 217 -3.27 11.12 -11.24
C ILE A 217 -2.36 10.54 -10.17
N LEU A 218 -2.24 11.24 -9.04
CA LEU A 218 -1.57 10.77 -7.84
C LEU A 218 -2.61 10.27 -6.83
N LEU A 219 -2.49 9.03 -6.38
CA LEU A 219 -3.30 8.53 -5.27
C LEU A 219 -2.82 9.13 -3.96
N ALA A 220 -3.62 10.01 -3.36
CA ALA A 220 -3.44 10.49 -2.00
C ALA A 220 -4.20 9.59 -1.02
N THR A 221 -3.48 8.97 -0.09
CA THR A 221 -4.04 8.11 0.96
C THR A 221 -3.79 8.70 2.34
N GLY A 222 -4.72 8.46 3.26
CA GLY A 222 -4.53 8.70 4.70
C GLY A 222 -4.51 10.17 5.15
N ASP A 223 -4.61 10.33 6.46
CA ASP A 223 -4.27 11.54 7.21
C ASP A 223 -3.58 11.06 8.49
N ASP A 224 -2.25 10.96 8.45
CA ASP A 224 -1.49 10.38 9.55
C ASP A 224 -1.35 11.34 10.75
N ALA A 225 -1.92 12.55 10.66
CA ALA A 225 -1.81 13.60 11.67
C ALA A 225 -0.37 13.75 12.20
N ILE A 226 0.60 13.68 11.29
CA ILE A 226 2.01 13.84 11.63
C ILE A 226 2.21 15.32 11.94
N ASP A 227 2.62 15.63 13.18
CA ASP A 227 2.99 16.99 13.56
C ASP A 227 4.09 17.48 12.61
N THR A 228 3.72 18.40 11.71
CA THR A 228 4.62 19.17 10.85
C THR A 228 5.21 20.34 11.62
#